data_AF-A0A3P1T0U2-F1
#
_entry.id   AF-A0A3P1T0U2-F1
#
_cell.length_a   1.000
_cell.length_b   1.000
_cell.length_c   1.000
_cell.angle_alpha   90.00
_cell.angle_beta   90.00
_cell.angle_gamma   90.00
#
_symmetry.space_group_name_H-M   'P 1'
#
loop_
_entity.id
_entity.type
_entity.pdbx_description
1 polymer ?
#
loop_
_entity_poly.entity_id
_entity_poly.type
_entity_poly.pdbx_seq_one_letter_code
_entity_poly.pdbx_strand_id
1 'polypeptide(L)'
;MTMSSRQQNLLNQPRWAQLGHVIGWHRDPLVAADGCTPDEIAAARDRIGLPLPGALHEWFEILGHRILTVQDPAITLDGLRAEADRITVWTENQSVWWLDTPPGDDPVAELDGAPTRAPLSAWLTGLLMSETLVGAWVGEGRGPLGVLDPAVNGGGLLDDVTPQELDALRSHYPPLDWPVPASWFTWHGDDETIIRIGDGDFLEWFTATPEALTRLGDVLDLTAGDTRVVVRISDLTPEEHAHLRDAGGHMLDTARLHGDSDAAVTALGDLVSTELRNDPPMAEIHLDTDQPDALCALLIDTLAPSWGDRLTVARRPERMARFQVLHPR
;
A
#
# COMPACT_ATOMS: atom_id res chain seq x y z
N MET A 1 17.52 -4.78 18.53
CA MET A 1 17.11 -5.99 19.29
C MET A 1 16.86 -7.09 18.27
N THR A 2 16.95 -8.36 18.65
CA THR A 2 16.67 -9.49 17.74
C THR A 2 15.31 -10.10 18.05
N MET A 3 14.76 -10.88 17.12
CA MET A 3 13.63 -11.76 17.39
C MET A 3 13.92 -12.69 18.57
N SER A 4 12.87 -13.10 19.28
CA SER A 4 12.96 -14.16 20.27
C SER A 4 13.13 -15.53 19.60
N SER A 5 13.69 -16.50 20.33
CA SER A 5 13.77 -17.89 19.83
C SER A 5 12.40 -18.49 19.55
N ARG A 6 11.35 -18.05 20.27
CA ARG A 6 9.97 -18.50 20.04
C ARG A 6 9.45 -18.00 18.70
N GLN A 7 9.57 -16.71 18.41
CA GLN A 7 9.16 -16.14 17.11
C GLN A 7 9.90 -16.82 15.96
N GLN A 8 11.21 -17.00 16.08
CA GLN A 8 11.99 -17.70 15.04
C GLN A 8 11.50 -19.14 14.82
N ASN A 9 11.22 -19.87 15.91
CA ASN A 9 10.68 -21.23 15.82
C ASN A 9 9.29 -21.27 15.16
N LEU A 10 8.45 -20.26 15.40
CA LEU A 10 7.14 -20.12 14.76
C LEU A 10 7.29 -19.84 13.26
N LEU A 11 8.12 -18.87 12.87
CA LEU A 11 8.37 -18.54 11.46
C LEU A 11 9.00 -19.69 10.65
N ASN A 12 9.72 -20.60 11.32
CA ASN A 12 10.26 -21.80 10.70
C ASN A 12 9.20 -22.92 10.48
N GLN A 13 7.97 -22.76 10.98
CA GLN A 13 6.91 -23.72 10.73
C GLN A 13 6.35 -23.56 9.31
N PRO A 14 5.94 -24.66 8.64
CA PRO A 14 5.40 -24.59 7.27
C PRO A 14 4.27 -23.57 7.06
N ARG A 15 3.37 -23.42 8.05
CA ARG A 15 2.23 -22.48 7.96
C ARG A 15 2.63 -21.00 7.97
N TRP A 16 3.82 -20.68 8.49
CA TRP A 16 4.32 -19.30 8.59
C TRP A 16 5.54 -19.02 7.72
N ALA A 17 5.97 -20.00 6.90
CA ALA A 17 7.13 -19.83 6.04
C ALA A 17 7.00 -18.57 5.16
N GLN A 18 5.83 -18.37 4.56
CA GLN A 18 5.56 -17.22 3.70
C GLN A 18 5.44 -15.89 4.46
N LEU A 19 5.00 -15.91 5.71
CA LEU A 19 4.97 -14.71 6.54
C LEU A 19 6.37 -14.12 6.72
N GLY A 20 7.41 -14.97 6.80
CA GLY A 20 8.81 -14.52 6.85
C GLY A 20 9.22 -13.69 5.63
N HIS A 21 8.76 -14.07 4.42
CA HIS A 21 9.02 -13.30 3.20
C HIS A 21 8.33 -11.93 3.25
N VAL A 22 7.05 -11.89 3.66
CA VAL A 22 6.28 -10.63 3.77
C VAL A 22 6.89 -9.66 4.79
N ILE A 23 7.36 -10.18 5.93
CA ILE A 23 8.09 -9.39 6.93
C ILE A 23 9.37 -8.81 6.32
N GLY A 24 10.08 -9.58 5.49
CA GLY A 24 11.33 -9.17 4.84
C GLY A 24 11.20 -7.99 3.88
N TRP A 25 9.99 -7.67 3.41
CA TRP A 25 9.73 -6.48 2.58
C TRP A 25 9.64 -5.18 3.38
N HIS A 26 9.64 -5.25 4.71
CA HIS A 26 9.62 -4.08 5.57
C HIS A 26 11.04 -3.68 5.98
N ARG A 27 11.29 -2.38 6.06
CA ARG A 27 12.62 -1.82 6.36
C ARG A 27 13.16 -2.26 7.71
N ASP A 28 12.30 -2.27 8.71
CA ASP A 28 12.70 -2.56 10.08
C ASP A 28 12.49 -4.06 10.36
N PRO A 29 13.52 -4.81 10.77
CA PRO A 29 13.37 -6.22 11.07
C PRO A 29 12.49 -6.43 12.30
N LEU A 30 11.79 -7.56 12.33
CA LEU A 30 10.99 -7.96 13.49
C LEU A 30 11.88 -8.13 14.74
N VAL A 31 11.39 -7.67 15.89
CA VAL A 31 12.04 -7.82 17.19
C VAL A 31 11.14 -8.52 18.20
N ALA A 32 11.72 -8.98 19.32
CA ALA A 32 10.94 -9.67 20.37
C ALA A 32 9.76 -8.86 20.92
N ALA A 33 9.87 -7.53 20.96
CA ALA A 33 8.82 -6.65 21.49
C ALA A 33 7.62 -6.48 20.55
N ASP A 34 7.76 -6.88 19.28
CA ASP A 34 6.68 -6.79 18.29
C ASP A 34 5.59 -7.85 18.49
N GLY A 35 5.89 -8.93 19.22
CA GLY A 35 4.93 -9.96 19.60
C GLY A 35 4.20 -9.64 20.90
N CYS A 36 2.97 -10.11 21.02
CA CYS A 36 2.24 -10.14 22.28
C CYS A 36 2.78 -11.25 23.20
N THR A 37 2.79 -10.96 24.49
CA THR A 37 3.15 -11.89 25.56
C THR A 37 2.05 -12.93 25.80
N PRO A 38 2.38 -14.09 26.38
CA PRO A 38 1.38 -15.10 26.75
C PRO A 38 0.29 -14.56 27.68
N ASP A 39 0.64 -13.64 28.59
CA ASP A 39 -0.30 -13.05 29.54
C ASP A 39 -1.29 -12.11 28.84
N GLU A 40 -0.84 -11.32 27.86
CA GLU A 40 -1.71 -10.48 27.03
C GLU A 40 -2.69 -11.33 26.23
N ILE A 41 -2.20 -12.41 25.60
CA ILE A 41 -3.05 -13.30 24.79
C ILE A 41 -4.06 -14.05 25.68
N ALA A 42 -3.65 -14.49 26.88
CA ALA A 42 -4.55 -15.09 27.85
C ALA A 42 -5.63 -14.09 28.33
N ALA A 43 -5.26 -12.85 28.61
CA ALA A 43 -6.21 -11.80 28.98
C ALA A 43 -7.22 -11.51 27.87
N ALA A 44 -6.78 -11.50 26.60
CA ALA A 44 -7.67 -11.34 25.46
C ALA A 44 -8.64 -12.52 25.33
N ARG A 45 -8.15 -13.76 25.46
CA ARG A 45 -9.00 -14.97 25.48
C ARG A 45 -10.07 -14.89 26.57
N ASP A 46 -9.67 -14.52 27.78
CA ASP A 46 -10.57 -14.44 28.92
C ASP A 46 -11.62 -13.31 28.73
N ARG A 47 -11.23 -12.19 28.11
CA ARG A 47 -12.14 -11.09 27.73
C ARG A 47 -13.15 -11.49 26.66
N ILE A 48 -12.71 -12.22 25.64
CA ILE A 48 -13.56 -12.64 24.51
C ILE A 48 -14.51 -13.77 24.94
N GLY A 49 -14.10 -14.60 25.90
CA GLY A 49 -14.90 -15.72 26.40
C GLY A 49 -14.89 -16.96 25.49
N LEU A 50 -14.03 -16.98 24.47
CA LEU A 50 -13.81 -18.10 23.56
C LEU A 50 -12.32 -18.46 23.49
N PRO A 51 -11.95 -19.73 23.23
CA PRO A 51 -10.58 -20.09 22.91
C PRO A 51 -10.15 -19.42 21.60
N LEU A 52 -8.98 -18.80 21.59
CA LEU A 52 -8.38 -18.29 20.34
C LEU A 52 -7.88 -19.48 19.51
N PRO A 53 -8.06 -19.44 18.17
CA PRO A 53 -7.44 -20.42 17.31
C PRO A 53 -5.91 -20.44 17.46
N GLY A 54 -5.29 -21.61 17.32
CA GLY A 54 -3.84 -21.79 17.45
C GLY A 54 -3.04 -20.88 16.51
N ALA A 55 -3.44 -20.79 15.24
CA ALA A 55 -2.84 -19.88 14.27
C ALA A 55 -3.01 -18.41 14.65
N LEU A 56 -4.15 -18.03 15.25
CA LEU A 56 -4.37 -16.65 15.71
C LEU A 56 -3.49 -16.32 16.93
N HIS A 57 -3.35 -17.28 17.85
CA HIS A 57 -2.45 -17.16 19.00
C HIS A 57 -1.01 -16.92 18.53
N GLU A 58 -0.52 -17.76 17.60
CA GLU A 58 0.83 -17.63 17.05
C GLU A 58 1.02 -16.34 16.25
N TRP A 59 0.01 -15.89 15.49
CA TRP A 59 0.04 -14.61 14.79
C TRP A 59 0.33 -13.44 15.75
N PHE A 60 -0.38 -13.38 16.88
CA PHE A 60 -0.13 -12.35 17.89
C PHE A 60 1.21 -12.53 18.60
N GLU A 61 1.66 -13.77 18.88
CA GLU A 61 3.02 -14.02 19.38
C GLU A 61 4.10 -13.53 18.41
N ILE A 62 3.86 -13.60 17.09
CA ILE A 62 4.83 -13.18 16.08
C ILE A 62 4.88 -11.65 16.02
N LEU A 63 3.75 -10.98 15.80
CA LEU A 63 3.73 -9.58 15.35
C LEU A 63 2.59 -8.72 15.93
N GLY A 64 1.92 -9.16 16.99
CA GLY A 64 0.71 -8.52 17.50
C GLY A 64 0.81 -7.03 17.87
N HIS A 65 1.97 -6.56 18.34
CA HIS A 65 2.22 -5.14 18.62
C HIS A 65 2.74 -4.35 17.42
N ARG A 66 3.12 -5.04 16.34
CA ARG A 66 3.64 -4.42 15.11
C ARG A 66 2.56 -4.06 14.10
N ILE A 67 1.37 -4.64 14.23
CA ILE A 67 0.22 -4.36 13.35
C ILE A 67 -0.17 -2.88 13.45
N LEU A 68 -0.11 -2.18 12.32
CA LEU A 68 -0.57 -0.82 12.15
C LEU A 68 -1.90 -0.78 11.43
N THR A 69 -2.64 0.30 11.65
CA THR A 69 -3.81 0.62 10.83
C THR A 69 -3.36 1.03 9.43
N VAL A 70 -3.90 0.35 8.42
CA VAL A 70 -3.70 0.58 6.98
C VAL A 70 -5.07 0.69 6.31
N GLN A 71 -5.15 0.54 4.98
CA GLN A 71 -6.41 0.54 4.26
C GLN A 71 -7.39 -0.47 4.86
N ASP A 72 -7.07 -1.76 4.89
CA ASP A 72 -7.92 -2.79 5.50
C ASP A 72 -7.16 -3.45 6.66
N PRO A 73 -7.36 -3.01 7.91
CA PRO A 73 -6.52 -3.44 9.02
C PRO A 73 -6.90 -4.83 9.56
N ALA A 74 -5.87 -5.62 9.88
CA ALA A 74 -6.02 -6.75 10.78
C ALA A 74 -6.51 -6.26 12.15
N ILE A 75 -7.42 -7.02 12.77
CA ILE A 75 -7.91 -6.67 14.11
C ILE A 75 -6.79 -6.89 15.13
N THR A 76 -6.50 -5.87 15.92
CA THR A 76 -5.53 -5.95 17.03
C THR A 76 -6.05 -6.87 18.14
N LEU A 77 -5.14 -7.35 19.00
CA LEU A 77 -5.52 -8.24 20.10
C LEU A 77 -6.63 -7.64 20.98
N ASP A 78 -6.54 -6.34 21.29
CA ASP A 78 -7.54 -5.58 22.05
C ASP A 78 -8.83 -5.32 21.28
N GLY A 79 -8.78 -5.35 19.94
CA GLY A 79 -9.91 -5.19 19.04
C GLY A 79 -10.74 -6.46 18.85
N LEU A 80 -10.18 -7.66 19.09
CA LEU A 80 -10.88 -8.94 18.86
C LEU A 80 -12.22 -9.01 19.59
N ARG A 81 -13.27 -9.38 18.85
CA ARG A 81 -14.60 -9.65 19.36
C ARG A 81 -15.06 -11.04 18.91
N ALA A 82 -15.95 -11.63 19.68
CA ALA A 82 -16.64 -12.86 19.30
C ALA A 82 -18.09 -12.55 18.95
N GLU A 83 -18.55 -13.15 17.86
CA GLU A 83 -19.96 -13.18 17.50
C GLU A 83 -20.37 -14.64 17.32
N ALA A 84 -21.36 -15.07 18.12
CA ALA A 84 -21.70 -16.49 18.30
C ALA A 84 -20.47 -17.33 18.69
N ASP A 85 -20.06 -18.28 17.85
CA ASP A 85 -18.91 -19.17 18.07
C ASP A 85 -17.68 -18.77 17.22
N ARG A 86 -17.70 -17.61 16.57
CA ARG A 86 -16.64 -17.14 15.67
C ARG A 86 -15.95 -15.89 16.22
N ILE A 87 -14.72 -15.71 15.77
CA ILE A 87 -13.92 -14.52 16.05
C ILE A 87 -13.65 -13.81 14.73
N THR A 88 -13.97 -12.52 14.67
CA THR A 88 -13.58 -11.67 13.54
C THR A 88 -12.14 -11.23 13.72
N VAL A 89 -11.30 -11.42 12.70
CA VAL A 89 -9.84 -11.19 12.77
C VAL A 89 -9.34 -10.16 11.76
N TRP A 90 -10.17 -9.80 10.77
CA TRP A 90 -9.86 -8.79 9.76
C TRP A 90 -11.14 -8.11 9.32
N THR A 91 -11.07 -6.81 9.03
CA THR A 91 -12.19 -6.02 8.55
C THR A 91 -11.73 -5.05 7.48
N GLU A 92 -12.56 -4.82 6.48
CA GLU A 92 -12.39 -3.69 5.56
C GLU A 92 -12.63 -2.35 6.28
N ASN A 93 -11.96 -1.28 5.85
CA ASN A 93 -12.23 0.07 6.36
C ASN A 93 -13.65 0.60 6.15
N GLN A 94 -14.37 0.14 5.12
CA GLN A 94 -15.77 0.51 4.87
C GLN A 94 -16.75 -0.48 5.49
N SER A 95 -16.24 -1.49 6.19
CA SER A 95 -17.03 -2.52 6.89
C SER A 95 -17.99 -3.28 5.95
N VAL A 96 -17.62 -3.48 4.68
CA VAL A 96 -18.44 -4.25 3.73
C VAL A 96 -18.06 -5.72 3.66
N TRP A 97 -16.88 -6.09 4.17
CA TRP A 97 -16.45 -7.48 4.33
C TRP A 97 -15.59 -7.68 5.58
N TRP A 98 -15.51 -8.92 6.04
CA TRP A 98 -14.69 -9.31 7.18
C TRP A 98 -14.20 -10.77 7.06
N LEU A 99 -13.16 -11.11 7.80
CA LEU A 99 -12.65 -12.48 7.93
C LEU A 99 -13.05 -13.05 9.29
N ASP A 100 -13.91 -14.07 9.27
CA ASP A 100 -14.34 -14.78 10.47
C ASP A 100 -13.74 -16.17 10.56
N THR A 101 -13.31 -16.53 11.76
CA THR A 101 -12.72 -17.83 12.04
C THR A 101 -13.46 -18.58 13.16
N PRO A 102 -13.79 -19.88 12.97
CA PRO A 102 -14.31 -20.71 14.05
C PRO A 102 -13.17 -21.18 14.98
N PRO A 103 -13.47 -21.89 16.09
CA PRO A 103 -12.43 -22.42 16.97
C PRO A 103 -11.64 -23.55 16.28
N GLY A 104 -10.38 -23.76 16.68
CA GLY A 104 -9.53 -24.83 16.16
C GLY A 104 -8.04 -24.51 16.27
N ASP A 105 -7.15 -25.37 15.79
CA ASP A 105 -5.72 -25.02 15.68
C ASP A 105 -5.49 -24.05 14.51
N ASP A 106 -5.72 -24.52 13.28
CA ASP A 106 -5.69 -23.70 12.07
C ASP A 106 -6.99 -23.92 11.27
N PRO A 107 -8.11 -23.38 11.77
CA PRO A 107 -9.43 -23.63 11.21
C PRO A 107 -9.56 -23.06 9.79
N VAL A 108 -10.47 -23.63 9.00
CA VAL A 108 -10.87 -23.02 7.72
C VAL A 108 -11.69 -21.77 8.02
N ALA A 109 -11.13 -20.60 7.68
CA ALA A 109 -11.77 -19.30 7.85
C ALA A 109 -12.48 -18.88 6.55
N GLU A 110 -13.43 -17.96 6.70
CA GLU A 110 -14.26 -17.46 5.60
C GLU A 110 -14.12 -15.95 5.53
N LEU A 111 -13.67 -15.48 4.37
CA LEU A 111 -13.68 -14.08 4.00
C LEU A 111 -15.02 -13.79 3.33
N ASP A 112 -15.78 -12.83 3.85
CA ASP A 112 -17.08 -12.48 3.28
C ASP A 112 -16.97 -12.08 1.81
N GLY A 113 -17.89 -12.57 0.98
CA GLY A 113 -17.89 -12.33 -0.47
C GLY A 113 -16.77 -13.01 -1.28
N ALA A 114 -15.82 -13.71 -0.65
CA ALA A 114 -14.76 -14.40 -1.37
C ALA A 114 -15.19 -15.79 -1.87
N PRO A 115 -14.72 -16.24 -3.06
CA PRO A 115 -15.10 -17.54 -3.63
C PRO A 115 -14.37 -18.72 -2.96
N THR A 116 -13.29 -18.46 -2.23
CA THR A 116 -12.40 -19.48 -1.68
C THR A 116 -12.55 -19.59 -0.16
N ARG A 117 -12.34 -20.80 0.37
CA ARG A 117 -12.15 -21.04 1.81
C ARG A 117 -10.75 -21.60 2.02
N ALA A 118 -10.06 -21.14 3.06
CA ALA A 118 -8.67 -21.52 3.33
C ALA A 118 -8.39 -21.54 4.84
N PRO A 119 -7.31 -22.20 5.29
CA PRO A 119 -6.86 -22.11 6.67
C PRO A 119 -6.66 -20.66 7.12
N LEU A 120 -6.83 -20.39 8.41
CA LEU A 120 -6.68 -19.06 8.98
C LEU A 120 -5.27 -18.48 8.74
N SER A 121 -4.22 -19.30 8.91
CA SER A 121 -2.83 -18.88 8.66
C SER A 121 -2.59 -18.40 7.23
N ALA A 122 -3.18 -19.09 6.25
CA ALA A 122 -3.14 -18.75 4.84
C ALA A 122 -3.83 -17.41 4.57
N TRP A 123 -5.02 -17.18 5.14
CA TRP A 123 -5.73 -15.90 5.03
C TRP A 123 -4.96 -14.74 5.67
N LEU A 124 -4.45 -14.92 6.89
CA LEU A 124 -3.69 -13.86 7.58
C LEU A 124 -2.45 -13.45 6.78
N THR A 125 -1.74 -14.42 6.19
CA THR A 125 -0.58 -14.14 5.35
C THR A 125 -0.98 -13.48 4.02
N GLY A 126 -2.03 -13.98 3.36
CA GLY A 126 -2.52 -13.43 2.09
C GLY A 126 -3.05 -12.00 2.21
N LEU A 127 -3.78 -11.69 3.29
CA LEU A 127 -4.28 -10.34 3.56
C LEU A 127 -3.14 -9.40 3.99
N LEU A 128 -2.16 -9.87 4.76
CA LEU A 128 -0.97 -9.06 5.06
C LEU A 128 -0.21 -8.70 3.79
N MET A 129 -0.03 -9.67 2.89
CA MET A 129 0.60 -9.47 1.59
C MET A 129 -0.22 -8.51 0.72
N SER A 130 -1.56 -8.64 0.72
CA SER A 130 -2.49 -7.71 0.06
C SER A 130 -2.25 -6.28 0.51
N GLU A 131 -2.30 -6.02 1.80
CA GLU A 131 -2.15 -4.66 2.33
C GLU A 131 -0.73 -4.11 2.16
N THR A 132 0.27 -4.99 2.15
CA THR A 132 1.65 -4.59 1.83
C THR A 132 1.77 -4.16 0.37
N LEU A 133 1.13 -4.91 -0.55
CA LEU A 133 1.03 -4.56 -1.97
C LEU A 133 0.27 -3.25 -2.15
N VAL A 134 -0.84 -3.05 -1.44
CA VAL A 134 -1.61 -1.80 -1.43
C VAL A 134 -0.72 -0.62 -1.07
N GLY A 135 -0.06 -0.69 0.09
CA GLY A 135 0.87 0.34 0.55
C GLY A 135 2.02 0.65 -0.42
N ALA A 136 2.47 -0.35 -1.16
CA ALA A 136 3.49 -0.18 -2.21
C ALA A 136 2.92 0.53 -3.45
N TRP A 137 1.75 0.11 -3.96
CA TRP A 137 1.20 0.66 -5.20
C TRP A 137 0.57 2.05 -5.04
N VAL A 138 -0.01 2.38 -3.87
CA VAL A 138 -0.48 3.76 -3.63
C VAL A 138 0.67 4.75 -3.48
N GLY A 139 1.90 4.25 -3.28
CA GLY A 139 3.12 5.06 -3.17
C GLY A 139 3.38 5.61 -1.77
N GLU A 140 2.65 5.14 -0.76
CA GLU A 140 2.84 5.53 0.64
C GLU A 140 4.15 5.00 1.23
N GLY A 141 4.68 3.92 0.67
CA GLY A 141 5.91 3.28 1.15
C GLY A 141 5.75 2.71 2.57
N ARG A 142 4.52 2.39 2.96
CA ARG A 142 4.17 1.84 4.27
C ARG A 142 3.15 0.72 4.10
N GLY A 143 3.33 -0.36 4.84
CA GLY A 143 2.39 -1.47 4.94
C GLY A 143 1.94 -1.71 6.38
N PRO A 144 1.26 -2.83 6.64
CA PRO A 144 0.71 -3.16 7.96
C PRO A 144 1.77 -3.31 9.05
N LEU A 145 3.04 -3.54 8.68
CA LEU A 145 4.15 -3.70 9.62
C LEU A 145 5.11 -2.50 9.57
N GLY A 146 4.67 -1.33 9.11
CA GLY A 146 5.46 -0.09 9.13
C GLY A 146 6.01 0.30 7.78
N VAL A 147 7.20 0.92 7.78
CA VAL A 147 7.81 1.45 6.55
C VAL A 147 8.35 0.29 5.71
N LEU A 148 8.04 0.29 4.41
CA LEU A 148 8.57 -0.67 3.45
C LEU A 148 10.05 -0.41 3.19
N ASP A 149 10.78 -1.46 2.80
CA ASP A 149 12.17 -1.29 2.41
C ASP A 149 12.28 -0.30 1.23
N PRO A 150 13.29 0.59 1.18
CA PRO A 150 13.50 1.48 0.04
C PRO A 150 13.65 0.76 -1.31
N ALA A 151 14.00 -0.52 -1.34
CA ALA A 151 14.04 -1.34 -2.53
C ALA A 151 12.64 -1.78 -3.02
N VAL A 152 11.63 -1.75 -2.16
CA VAL A 152 10.26 -2.15 -2.52
C VAL A 152 9.62 -1.11 -3.43
N ASN A 153 9.23 -1.48 -4.64
CA ASN A 153 8.52 -0.60 -5.58
C ASN A 153 7.16 -1.19 -5.90
N GLY A 154 6.15 -0.36 -6.11
CA GLY A 154 4.82 -0.80 -6.53
C GLY A 154 4.30 -0.01 -7.71
N GLY A 155 3.22 -0.51 -8.29
CA GLY A 155 2.43 0.13 -9.33
C GLY A 155 1.08 -0.58 -9.48
N GLY A 156 0.06 0.16 -9.91
CA GLY A 156 -1.35 -0.24 -9.88
C GLY A 156 -2.21 0.98 -9.56
N LEU A 157 -3.53 1.00 -9.64
CA LEU A 157 -4.55 0.10 -10.18
C LEU A 157 -4.61 0.28 -11.72
N LEU A 158 -3.98 -0.61 -12.49
CA LEU A 158 -4.00 -0.47 -13.95
C LEU A 158 -5.27 -1.11 -14.51
N ASP A 159 -6.08 -0.34 -15.22
CA ASP A 159 -7.32 -0.76 -15.88
C ASP A 159 -7.22 -0.72 -17.42
N ASP A 160 -6.06 -0.35 -17.95
CA ASP A 160 -5.73 -0.22 -19.37
C ASP A 160 -4.81 -1.33 -19.89
N VAL A 161 -4.56 -2.37 -19.09
CA VAL A 161 -3.61 -3.44 -19.45
C VAL A 161 -4.14 -4.25 -20.62
N THR A 162 -3.35 -4.35 -21.68
CA THR A 162 -3.75 -5.09 -22.87
C THR A 162 -3.74 -6.60 -22.61
N PRO A 163 -4.56 -7.38 -23.34
CA PRO A 163 -4.51 -8.84 -23.26
C PRO A 163 -3.12 -9.42 -23.55
N GLN A 164 -2.35 -8.78 -24.43
CA GLN A 164 -0.99 -9.19 -24.75
C GLN A 164 -0.03 -9.02 -23.57
N GLU A 165 -0.14 -7.91 -22.82
CA GLU A 165 0.65 -7.69 -21.61
C GLU A 165 0.28 -8.69 -20.52
N LEU A 166 -1.02 -8.97 -20.32
CA LEU A 166 -1.47 -9.98 -19.37
C LEU A 166 -0.95 -11.38 -19.73
N ASP A 167 -1.00 -11.76 -21.01
CA ASP A 167 -0.45 -13.04 -21.47
C ASP A 167 1.07 -13.12 -21.28
N ALA A 168 1.79 -12.02 -21.54
CA ALA A 168 3.23 -11.93 -21.30
C ALA A 168 3.56 -12.06 -19.81
N LEU A 169 2.82 -11.36 -18.94
CA LEU A 169 2.95 -11.43 -17.48
C LEU A 169 2.68 -12.84 -16.98
N ARG A 170 1.58 -13.48 -17.38
CA ARG A 170 1.24 -14.85 -16.95
C ARG A 170 2.24 -15.89 -17.44
N SER A 171 2.84 -15.67 -18.61
CA SER A 171 3.88 -16.54 -19.17
C SER A 171 5.20 -16.41 -18.41
N HIS A 172 5.57 -15.18 -18.01
CA HIS A 172 6.81 -14.91 -17.28
C HIS A 172 6.69 -15.21 -15.78
N TYR A 173 5.56 -14.84 -15.18
CA TYR A 173 5.23 -14.99 -13.77
C TYR A 173 4.08 -16.00 -13.61
N PRO A 174 4.39 -17.27 -13.31
CA PRO A 174 3.37 -18.28 -13.10
C PRO A 174 2.53 -17.97 -11.84
N PRO A 175 1.40 -18.67 -11.64
CA PRO A 175 0.67 -18.60 -10.39
C PRO A 175 1.60 -18.86 -9.21
N LEU A 176 1.47 -18.04 -8.16
CA LEU A 176 2.33 -18.11 -6.99
C LEU A 176 2.12 -19.44 -6.25
N ASP A 177 3.19 -20.22 -6.05
CA ASP A 177 3.16 -21.51 -5.35
C ASP A 177 3.18 -21.35 -3.82
N TRP A 178 2.47 -20.34 -3.33
CA TRP A 178 2.33 -20.05 -1.90
C TRP A 178 0.92 -20.45 -1.48
N PRO A 179 0.70 -20.88 -0.22
CA PRO A 179 -0.64 -21.17 0.29
C PRO A 179 -1.44 -19.88 0.55
N VAL A 180 -1.43 -18.93 -0.38
CA VAL A 180 -2.24 -17.70 -0.32
C VAL A 180 -3.59 -17.96 -0.98
N PRO A 181 -4.70 -17.66 -0.30
CA PRO A 181 -6.02 -17.87 -0.87
C PRO A 181 -6.26 -16.91 -2.04
N ALA A 182 -6.87 -17.43 -3.10
CA ALA A 182 -7.45 -16.59 -4.13
C ALA A 182 -8.67 -15.87 -3.54
N SER A 183 -8.57 -14.55 -3.38
CA SER A 183 -9.71 -13.69 -3.02
C SER A 183 -10.47 -13.34 -4.31
N TRP A 184 -10.68 -12.06 -4.58
CA TRP A 184 -11.17 -11.55 -5.87
C TRP A 184 -10.05 -11.46 -6.93
N PHE A 185 -8.83 -11.89 -6.58
CA PHE A 185 -7.64 -11.81 -7.41
C PHE A 185 -6.94 -13.16 -7.51
N THR A 186 -6.27 -13.35 -8.64
CA THR A 186 -5.28 -14.40 -8.82
C THR A 186 -3.88 -13.86 -8.53
N TRP A 187 -3.09 -14.64 -7.80
CA TRP A 187 -1.73 -14.27 -7.40
C TRP A 187 -0.72 -14.91 -8.35
N HIS A 188 0.15 -14.08 -8.90
CA HIS A 188 1.26 -14.46 -9.77
C HIS A 188 2.55 -13.89 -9.21
N GLY A 189 3.70 -14.50 -9.54
CA GLY A 189 4.99 -13.94 -9.17
C GLY A 189 6.03 -14.95 -8.70
N ASP A 190 6.95 -14.43 -7.89
CA ASP A 190 8.05 -15.14 -7.25
C ASP A 190 8.35 -14.52 -5.87
N ASP A 191 9.49 -14.86 -5.25
CA ASP A 191 9.87 -14.37 -3.92
C ASP A 191 10.11 -12.84 -3.86
N GLU A 192 10.39 -12.22 -5.01
CA GLU A 192 10.75 -10.80 -5.13
C GLU A 192 9.70 -9.98 -5.89
N THR A 193 8.79 -10.61 -6.64
CA THR A 193 7.75 -9.94 -7.44
C THR A 193 6.40 -10.54 -7.10
N ILE A 194 5.42 -9.72 -6.70
CA ILE A 194 4.03 -10.14 -6.49
C ILE A 194 3.14 -9.36 -7.44
N ILE A 195 2.27 -10.09 -8.14
CA ILE A 195 1.32 -9.55 -9.12
C ILE A 195 -0.08 -10.07 -8.75
N ARG A 196 -1.06 -9.17 -8.67
CA ARG A 196 -2.48 -9.48 -8.57
C ARG A 196 -3.18 -9.16 -9.87
N ILE A 197 -3.93 -10.12 -10.38
CA ILE A 197 -4.80 -9.94 -11.54
C ILE A 197 -6.25 -10.20 -11.11
N GLY A 198 -7.09 -9.17 -11.20
CA GLY A 198 -8.50 -9.19 -10.83
C GLY A 198 -9.43 -9.43 -12.01
N ASP A 199 -10.72 -9.58 -11.72
CA ASP A 199 -11.76 -9.63 -12.75
C ASP A 199 -11.87 -8.27 -13.47
N GLY A 200 -11.90 -8.26 -14.80
CA GLY A 200 -11.95 -7.02 -15.59
C GLY A 200 -10.57 -6.42 -15.90
N ASP A 201 -9.52 -7.25 -15.87
CA ASP A 201 -8.15 -6.91 -16.30
C ASP A 201 -7.44 -5.88 -15.40
N PHE A 202 -7.90 -5.71 -14.16
CA PHE A 202 -7.16 -4.95 -13.14
C PHE A 202 -5.83 -5.62 -12.80
N LEU A 203 -4.76 -4.84 -12.85
CA LEU A 203 -3.42 -5.27 -12.47
C LEU A 203 -2.86 -4.40 -11.35
N GLU A 204 -2.36 -5.06 -10.31
CA GLU A 204 -1.55 -4.45 -9.27
C GLU A 204 -0.29 -5.27 -9.08
N TRP A 205 0.81 -4.61 -8.77
CA TRP A 205 2.08 -5.28 -8.58
C TRP A 205 2.96 -4.57 -7.56
N PHE A 206 3.86 -5.33 -6.97
CA PHE A 206 5.03 -4.78 -6.33
C PHE A 206 6.25 -5.69 -6.54
N THR A 207 7.44 -5.11 -6.38
CA THR A 207 8.73 -5.78 -6.43
C THR A 207 9.53 -5.43 -5.18
N ALA A 208 10.27 -6.37 -4.61
CA ALA A 208 11.03 -6.20 -3.38
C ALA A 208 12.47 -5.71 -3.64
N THR A 209 12.99 -5.88 -4.86
CA THR A 209 14.36 -5.55 -5.23
C THR A 209 14.45 -4.76 -6.55
N PRO A 210 15.52 -3.96 -6.76
CA PRO A 210 15.74 -3.27 -8.03
C PRO A 210 15.89 -4.24 -9.22
N GLU A 211 16.46 -5.42 -8.99
CA GLU A 211 16.60 -6.47 -10.00
C GLU A 211 15.22 -7.01 -10.41
N ALA A 212 14.33 -7.25 -9.45
CA ALA A 212 12.96 -7.65 -9.72
C ALA A 212 12.17 -6.59 -10.49
N LEU A 213 12.34 -5.31 -10.13
CA LEU A 213 11.76 -4.19 -10.88
C LEU A 213 12.22 -4.18 -12.35
N THR A 214 13.51 -4.42 -12.57
CA THR A 214 14.09 -4.49 -13.92
C THR A 214 13.48 -5.66 -14.72
N ARG A 215 13.39 -6.85 -14.11
CA ARG A 215 12.77 -8.03 -14.77
C ARG A 215 11.29 -7.80 -15.09
N LEU A 216 10.55 -7.13 -14.21
CA LEU A 216 9.17 -6.76 -14.49
C LEU A 216 9.08 -5.77 -15.67
N GLY A 217 9.99 -4.80 -15.72
CA GLY A 217 10.10 -3.83 -16.81
C GLY A 217 10.40 -4.44 -18.19
N ASP A 218 11.02 -5.61 -18.24
CA ASP A 218 11.25 -6.35 -19.49
C ASP A 218 9.97 -6.99 -20.05
N VAL A 219 8.90 -7.10 -19.23
CA VAL A 219 7.64 -7.76 -19.58
C VAL A 219 6.47 -6.78 -19.66
N LEU A 220 6.48 -5.76 -18.80
CA LEU A 220 5.49 -4.71 -18.71
C LEU A 220 6.19 -3.37 -18.91
N ASP A 221 5.75 -2.57 -19.87
CA ASP A 221 6.30 -1.21 -20.04
C ASP A 221 5.84 -0.34 -18.86
N LEU A 222 6.71 -0.21 -17.86
CA LEU A 222 6.49 0.60 -16.66
C LEU A 222 6.56 2.11 -16.94
N THR A 223 6.95 2.49 -18.15
CA THR A 223 7.03 3.89 -18.60
C THR A 223 5.93 4.27 -19.58
N ALA A 224 5.09 3.31 -19.99
CA ALA A 224 3.92 3.56 -20.82
C ALA A 224 2.86 4.37 -20.07
N GLY A 225 2.01 5.03 -20.86
CA GLY A 225 0.98 5.95 -20.37
C GLY A 225 1.49 7.37 -20.19
N ASP A 226 0.65 8.21 -19.61
CA ASP A 226 1.03 9.57 -19.27
C ASP A 226 1.95 9.60 -18.05
N THR A 227 2.64 10.72 -17.86
CA THR A 227 3.40 10.96 -16.64
C THR A 227 2.64 11.90 -15.73
N ARG A 228 2.39 11.43 -14.50
CA ARG A 228 1.85 12.26 -13.43
C ARG A 228 2.94 13.17 -12.89
N VAL A 229 2.73 14.47 -12.96
CA VAL A 229 3.54 15.51 -12.32
C VAL A 229 2.79 16.04 -11.10
N VAL A 230 3.47 16.10 -9.96
CA VAL A 230 2.96 16.68 -8.72
C VAL A 230 3.73 17.94 -8.38
N VAL A 231 2.97 18.98 -8.03
CA VAL A 231 3.46 20.23 -7.46
C VAL A 231 2.89 20.33 -6.05
N ARG A 232 3.75 20.40 -5.05
CA ARG A 232 3.35 20.59 -3.66
C ARG A 232 4.04 21.81 -3.07
N ILE A 233 3.30 22.61 -2.32
CA ILE A 233 3.85 23.69 -1.50
C ILE A 233 3.50 23.40 -0.05
N SER A 234 4.54 23.21 0.75
CA SER A 234 4.42 22.89 2.18
C SER A 234 4.60 24.15 3.04
N ASP A 235 4.20 24.05 4.31
CA ASP A 235 4.36 25.12 5.30
C ASP A 235 3.77 26.46 4.84
N LEU A 236 2.53 26.41 4.31
CA LEU A 236 1.79 27.61 3.95
C LEU A 236 1.44 28.41 5.20
N THR A 237 1.70 29.71 5.17
CA THR A 237 1.15 30.63 6.17
C THR A 237 -0.37 30.72 6.02
N PRO A 238 -1.10 31.11 7.08
CA PRO A 238 -2.55 31.33 6.98
C PRO A 238 -2.95 32.32 5.88
N GLU A 239 -2.12 33.33 5.62
CA GLU A 239 -2.34 34.32 4.57
C GLU A 239 -2.17 33.73 3.17
N GLU A 240 -1.09 33.00 2.92
CA GLU A 240 -0.86 32.28 1.65
C GLU A 240 -1.96 31.25 1.41
N HIS A 241 -2.33 30.50 2.45
CA HIS A 241 -3.42 29.53 2.37
C HIS A 241 -4.77 30.19 2.06
N ALA A 242 -5.07 31.37 2.61
CA ALA A 242 -6.28 32.12 2.29
C ALA A 242 -6.23 32.68 0.86
N HIS A 243 -5.05 33.14 0.42
CA HIS A 243 -4.83 33.66 -0.92
C HIS A 243 -5.07 32.60 -2.00
N LEU A 244 -4.62 31.36 -1.77
CA LEU A 244 -4.75 30.24 -2.70
C LEU A 244 -6.16 29.62 -2.73
N ARG A 245 -7.10 30.04 -1.87
CA ARG A 245 -8.49 29.57 -1.95
C ARG A 245 -9.24 30.22 -3.11
N ASP A 246 -10.04 29.41 -3.79
CA ASP A 246 -11.04 29.86 -4.73
C ASP A 246 -12.11 30.75 -4.06
N ALA A 247 -12.92 31.42 -4.87
CA ALA A 247 -13.98 32.30 -4.36
C ALA A 247 -15.07 31.52 -3.58
N GLY A 248 -15.17 30.21 -3.78
CA GLY A 248 -16.03 29.29 -3.03
C GLY A 248 -15.48 28.87 -1.66
N GLY A 249 -14.19 29.14 -1.38
CA GLY A 249 -13.56 28.95 -0.08
C GLY A 249 -13.14 27.52 0.25
N HIS A 250 -13.25 26.59 -0.69
CA HIS A 250 -13.07 25.15 -0.45
C HIS A 250 -12.06 24.47 -1.37
N MET A 251 -11.68 25.09 -2.50
CA MET A 251 -10.74 24.51 -3.46
C MET A 251 -9.52 25.39 -3.69
N LEU A 252 -8.45 24.80 -4.21
CA LEU A 252 -7.26 25.51 -4.67
C LEU A 252 -7.56 26.26 -5.97
N ASP A 253 -7.25 27.55 -6.01
CA ASP A 253 -7.29 28.38 -7.22
C ASP A 253 -5.94 28.29 -7.94
N THR A 254 -5.84 27.41 -8.95
CA THR A 254 -4.60 27.15 -9.70
C THR A 254 -4.11 28.38 -10.45
N ALA A 255 -5.01 29.26 -10.90
CA ALA A 255 -4.65 30.51 -11.58
C ALA A 255 -3.89 31.46 -10.65
N ARG A 256 -4.23 31.47 -9.35
CA ARG A 256 -3.48 32.23 -8.34
C ARG A 256 -2.13 31.61 -8.01
N LEU A 257 -1.95 30.32 -8.26
CA LEU A 257 -0.68 29.66 -8.05
C LEU A 257 0.31 29.95 -9.18
N HIS A 258 -0.13 29.82 -10.42
CA HIS A 258 0.74 29.95 -11.60
C HIS A 258 0.88 31.39 -12.11
N GLY A 259 -0.04 32.29 -11.73
CA GLY A 259 -0.05 33.67 -12.20
C GLY A 259 -0.09 33.72 -13.73
N ASP A 260 0.82 34.49 -14.33
CA ASP A 260 0.89 34.66 -15.79
C ASP A 260 1.26 33.36 -16.56
N SER A 261 1.70 32.30 -15.88
CA SER A 261 2.06 31.02 -16.50
C SER A 261 0.89 30.03 -16.63
N ASP A 262 -0.29 30.35 -16.13
CA ASP A 262 -1.45 29.43 -16.06
C ASP A 262 -1.81 28.83 -17.44
N ALA A 263 -1.78 29.65 -18.49
CA ALA A 263 -2.05 29.18 -19.86
C ALA A 263 -0.97 28.22 -20.38
N ALA A 264 0.29 28.39 -20.00
CA ALA A 264 1.38 27.51 -20.41
C ALA A 264 1.35 26.18 -19.65
N VAL A 265 0.98 26.20 -18.36
CA VAL A 265 0.76 24.99 -17.57
C VAL A 265 -0.42 24.19 -18.12
N THR A 266 -1.55 24.86 -18.40
CA THR A 266 -2.74 24.23 -18.99
C THR A 266 -2.46 23.67 -20.40
N ALA A 267 -1.53 24.27 -21.15
CA ALA A 267 -1.15 23.76 -22.46
C ALA A 267 -0.22 22.54 -22.40
N LEU A 268 0.42 22.29 -21.26
CA LEU A 268 1.42 21.24 -21.09
C LEU A 268 0.94 20.09 -20.21
N GLY A 269 -0.15 20.23 -19.48
CA GLY A 269 -0.69 19.15 -18.67
C GLY A 269 -2.17 19.30 -18.39
N ASP A 270 -2.81 18.17 -18.22
CA ASP A 270 -4.22 18.05 -17.88
C ASP A 270 -4.36 18.02 -16.36
N LEU A 271 -5.17 18.93 -15.81
CA LEU A 271 -5.42 18.99 -14.38
C LEU A 271 -6.27 17.80 -13.93
N VAL A 272 -5.70 16.97 -13.07
CA VAL A 272 -6.38 15.77 -12.55
C VAL A 272 -7.03 16.04 -11.20
N SER A 273 -6.28 16.62 -10.28
CA SER A 273 -6.77 16.94 -8.95
C SER A 273 -6.01 18.10 -8.31
N THR A 274 -6.66 18.71 -7.34
CA THR A 274 -6.06 19.72 -6.46
C THR A 274 -6.41 19.42 -5.03
N GLU A 275 -5.51 19.77 -4.12
CA GLU A 275 -5.74 19.66 -2.69
C GLU A 275 -5.26 20.92 -1.97
N LEU A 276 -6.02 21.34 -0.97
CA LEU A 276 -5.64 22.40 -0.06
C LEU A 276 -5.96 21.99 1.38
N ARG A 277 -4.92 21.66 2.15
CA ARG A 277 -5.02 21.13 3.51
C ARG A 277 -4.67 22.19 4.54
N ASN A 278 -5.34 22.15 5.70
CA ASN A 278 -5.05 23.06 6.82
C ASN A 278 -4.05 22.49 7.85
N ASP A 279 -3.89 21.16 7.94
CA ASP A 279 -3.02 20.51 8.95
C ASP A 279 -2.34 19.23 8.39
N PRO A 280 -1.01 19.25 8.15
CA PRO A 280 -0.21 20.46 8.03
C PRO A 280 -0.69 21.35 6.86
N PRO A 281 -0.48 22.67 6.90
CA PRO A 281 -0.96 23.57 5.86
C PRO A 281 -0.17 23.37 4.56
N MET A 282 -0.85 22.91 3.50
CA MET A 282 -0.23 22.68 2.19
C MET A 282 -1.20 22.84 1.02
N ALA A 283 -0.65 23.11 -0.16
CA ALA A 283 -1.35 23.05 -1.44
C ALA A 283 -0.68 22.01 -2.35
N GLU A 284 -1.47 21.24 -3.07
CA GLU A 284 -0.99 20.22 -4.00
C GLU A 284 -1.79 20.21 -5.30
N ILE A 285 -1.10 20.02 -6.43
CA ILE A 285 -1.66 19.89 -7.76
C ILE A 285 -1.11 18.62 -8.40
N HIS A 286 -2.00 17.86 -9.04
CA HIS A 286 -1.69 16.69 -9.85
C HIS A 286 -2.03 16.98 -11.31
N LEU A 287 -1.04 16.82 -12.19
CA LEU A 287 -1.15 17.06 -13.64
C LEU A 287 -0.73 15.80 -14.39
N ASP A 288 -1.48 15.36 -15.39
CA ASP A 288 -1.04 14.35 -16.35
C ASP A 288 -0.46 15.02 -17.60
N THR A 289 0.59 14.44 -18.19
CA THR A 289 1.26 15.00 -19.36
C THR A 289 2.04 13.97 -20.16
N ASP A 290 2.07 14.16 -21.48
CA ASP A 290 2.96 13.46 -22.42
C ASP A 290 4.35 14.14 -22.55
N GLN A 291 4.52 15.32 -21.95
CA GLN A 291 5.72 16.16 -21.99
C GLN A 291 6.26 16.49 -20.58
N PRO A 292 6.56 15.47 -19.75
CA PRO A 292 6.89 15.69 -18.34
C PRO A 292 8.16 16.51 -18.11
N ASP A 293 9.19 16.40 -18.96
CA ASP A 293 10.40 17.22 -18.83
C ASP A 293 10.09 18.72 -19.02
N ALA A 294 9.28 19.05 -20.03
CA ALA A 294 8.93 20.45 -20.32
C ALA A 294 8.02 21.04 -19.24
N LEU A 295 7.02 20.28 -18.78
CA LEU A 295 6.12 20.70 -17.71
C LEU A 295 6.88 20.90 -16.40
N CYS A 296 7.71 19.95 -15.98
CA CYS A 296 8.51 20.07 -14.76
C CYS A 296 9.47 21.27 -14.80
N ALA A 297 10.15 21.49 -15.92
CA ALA A 297 11.05 22.65 -16.08
C ALA A 297 10.29 23.97 -15.94
N LEU A 298 9.13 24.11 -16.62
CA LEU A 298 8.28 25.29 -16.50
C LEU A 298 7.82 25.52 -15.05
N LEU A 299 7.34 24.48 -14.38
CA LEU A 299 6.84 24.58 -13.01
C LEU A 299 7.94 25.01 -12.03
N ILE A 300 9.16 24.46 -12.17
CA ILE A 300 10.30 24.84 -11.35
C ILE A 300 10.68 26.30 -11.62
N ASP A 301 10.84 26.69 -12.90
CA ASP A 301 11.24 28.06 -13.28
C ASP A 301 10.22 29.11 -12.81
N THR A 302 8.93 28.80 -12.88
CA THR A 302 7.84 29.71 -12.47
C THR A 302 7.67 29.77 -10.96
N LEU A 303 7.70 28.64 -10.25
CA LEU A 303 7.27 28.56 -8.85
C LEU A 303 8.44 28.63 -7.85
N ALA A 304 9.61 28.11 -8.19
CA ALA A 304 10.75 28.08 -7.27
C ALA A 304 11.20 29.48 -6.79
N PRO A 305 11.17 30.56 -7.62
CA PRO A 305 11.51 31.90 -7.15
C PRO A 305 10.63 32.42 -6.00
N SER A 306 9.37 32.00 -5.94
CA SER A 306 8.41 32.43 -4.91
C SER A 306 8.44 31.53 -3.67
N TRP A 307 8.65 30.22 -3.88
CA TRP A 307 8.43 29.21 -2.84
C TRP A 307 9.71 28.57 -2.30
N GLY A 308 10.83 28.66 -3.03
CA GLY A 308 12.13 28.14 -2.62
C GLY A 308 12.08 26.64 -2.28
N ASP A 309 12.63 26.27 -1.13
CA ASP A 309 12.68 24.88 -0.65
C ASP A 309 11.32 24.36 -0.14
N ARG A 310 10.30 25.22 -0.02
CA ARG A 310 8.93 24.80 0.32
C ARG A 310 8.20 24.17 -0.86
N LEU A 311 8.71 24.38 -2.08
CA LEU A 311 8.19 23.80 -3.30
C LEU A 311 8.77 22.40 -3.48
N THR A 312 7.89 21.44 -3.76
CA THR A 312 8.26 20.13 -4.30
C THR A 312 7.70 20.00 -5.69
N VAL A 313 8.54 19.68 -6.68
CA VAL A 313 8.13 19.25 -8.01
C VAL A 313 8.64 17.83 -8.21
N ALA A 314 7.73 16.90 -8.49
CA ALA A 314 8.06 15.50 -8.65
C ALA A 314 7.24 14.88 -9.78
N ARG A 315 7.71 13.77 -10.33
CA ARG A 315 6.99 13.05 -11.40
C ARG A 315 7.05 11.55 -11.24
N ARG A 316 6.09 10.84 -11.81
CA ARG A 316 6.13 9.38 -11.97
C ARG A 316 5.39 8.98 -13.25
N PRO A 317 5.85 7.95 -13.97
CA PRO A 317 5.00 7.27 -14.94
C PRO A 317 3.72 6.80 -14.27
N GLU A 318 2.59 6.82 -14.98
CA GLU A 318 1.29 6.34 -14.49
C GLU A 318 1.37 4.95 -13.85
N ARG A 319 2.16 4.07 -14.48
CA ARG A 319 2.31 2.67 -14.06
C ARG A 319 3.23 2.46 -12.85
N MET A 320 3.79 3.53 -12.29
CA MET A 320 4.69 3.51 -11.14
C MET A 320 4.11 4.28 -9.96
N ALA A 321 4.24 3.75 -8.75
CA ALA A 321 3.72 4.42 -7.55
C ALA A 321 4.63 5.54 -7.03
N ARG A 322 5.94 5.44 -7.23
CA ARG A 322 6.91 6.33 -6.59
C ARG A 322 7.24 7.53 -7.46
N PHE A 323 7.16 8.71 -6.84
CA PHE A 323 7.59 9.96 -7.43
C PHE A 323 9.12 10.12 -7.39
N GLN A 324 9.68 10.47 -8.54
CA GLN A 324 11.01 11.06 -8.65
C GLN A 324 10.92 12.56 -8.32
N VAL A 325 11.52 12.97 -7.20
CA VAL A 325 11.62 14.39 -6.84
C VAL A 325 12.67 15.07 -7.71
N LEU A 326 12.29 16.20 -8.32
CA LEU A 326 13.13 17.01 -9.20
C LEU A 326 13.52 18.35 -8.56
N HIS A 327 12.71 18.84 -7.62
CA HIS A 327 12.95 20.00 -6.78
C HIS A 327 12.29 19.79 -5.39
N PRO A 328 12.94 20.15 -4.27
CA PRO A 328 14.35 20.53 -4.19
C PRO A 328 15.26 19.33 -4.55
N ARG A 329 16.50 19.62 -4.96
CA ARG A 329 17.50 18.59 -5.30
C ARG A 329 18.39 18.22 -4.12
#